data_AF-A0A3D5X8L3-F1
#
_entry.id   AF-A0A3D5X8L3-F1
#
_cell.length_a   1.000
_cell.length_b   1.000
_cell.length_c   1.000
_cell.angle_alpha   90.00
_cell.angle_beta   90.00
_cell.angle_gamma   90.00
#
_symmetry.space_group_name_H-M   'P 1'
#
loop_
_entity.id
_entity.type
_entity.pdbx_description
1 polymer ?
#
loop_
_entity_poly.entity_id
_entity_poly.type
_entity_poly.pdbx_seq_one_letter_code
_entity_poly.pdbx_strand_id
1 'polypeptide(L)'
;MKEVAALIKQRLGRNLQPYDIWYDGFKSRSEMDPAELDKKVMAKYPTKEAFVADLPQILMKMGFTKEKAQFICQHVDVDASVGAGHAWGFQMKSDNALLRTRIGAKGMDYKGYNIGIHEFGHNVEQTISLHLVPNYFLNGVPNTAFTEALAFVFQKRDLDVLGIKDNNTMKSHLLALDNLWSSYEIMGVSLVDINLWRWLYSNPNATPEQLKEATISIAKDVWNKYYADVFGSTDEPILAIYSHMISSPLYLSAYPIGHLIDFQLEQQIADKNFANEVQRIFEQGKIIPQLWMNGAVGTPLSIEPTLN
;
A
#
# COMPACT_ATOMS: atom_id res chain seq x y z
N MET A 1 -15.70 -4.20 14.00
CA MET A 1 -14.39 -4.33 14.69
C MET A 1 -14.35 -5.33 15.83
N LYS A 2 -15.21 -5.27 16.85
CA LYS A 2 -15.18 -6.23 17.99
C LYS A 2 -15.29 -7.70 17.55
N GLU A 3 -16.08 -7.99 16.51
CA GLU A 3 -16.19 -9.33 15.93
C GLU A 3 -14.89 -9.80 15.24
N VAL A 4 -14.27 -8.93 14.44
CA VAL A 4 -12.96 -9.21 13.81
C VAL A 4 -11.90 -9.45 14.88
N ALA A 5 -11.87 -8.63 15.93
CA ALA A 5 -10.99 -8.80 17.08
C ALA A 5 -11.21 -10.13 17.82
N ALA A 6 -12.47 -10.55 17.99
CA ALA A 6 -12.80 -11.84 18.57
C ALA A 6 -12.30 -13.01 17.70
N LEU A 7 -12.42 -12.90 16.38
CA LEU A 7 -11.88 -13.87 15.43
C LEU A 7 -10.34 -13.95 15.51
N ILE A 8 -9.65 -12.80 15.56
CA ILE A 8 -8.19 -12.75 15.71
C ILE A 8 -7.78 -13.38 17.04
N LYS A 9 -8.45 -13.03 18.15
CA LYS A 9 -8.23 -13.62 19.47
C LYS A 9 -8.38 -15.14 19.46
N GLN A 10 -9.42 -15.66 18.80
CA GLN A 10 -9.63 -17.09 18.65
C GLN A 10 -8.48 -17.75 17.88
N ARG A 11 -8.04 -17.15 16.76
CA ARG A 11 -6.92 -17.67 15.95
C ARG A 11 -5.58 -17.64 16.68
N LEU A 12 -5.34 -16.60 17.49
CA LEU A 12 -4.12 -16.45 18.27
C LEU A 12 -4.08 -17.34 19.52
N GLY A 13 -5.23 -17.79 20.03
CA GLY A 13 -5.33 -18.55 21.28
C GLY A 13 -4.97 -17.73 22.53
N ARG A 14 -4.93 -16.40 22.43
CA ARG A 14 -4.61 -15.46 23.52
C ARG A 14 -5.36 -14.14 23.35
N ASN A 15 -5.48 -13.37 24.43
CA ASN A 15 -5.99 -12.00 24.36
C ASN A 15 -5.17 -11.17 23.36
N LEU A 16 -5.85 -10.21 22.72
CA LEU A 16 -5.19 -9.22 21.89
C LEU A 16 -4.21 -8.41 22.72
N GLN A 17 -3.15 -7.99 22.05
CA GLN A 17 -2.15 -7.05 22.49
C GLN A 17 -2.11 -5.90 21.49
N PRO A 18 -1.60 -4.72 21.86
CA PRO A 18 -1.61 -3.56 20.96
C PRO A 18 -0.95 -3.82 19.61
N TYR A 19 0.13 -4.61 19.60
CA TYR A 19 0.85 -4.98 18.38
C TYR A 19 0.07 -5.92 17.44
N ASP A 20 -1.03 -6.52 17.88
CA ASP A 20 -1.91 -7.31 17.02
C ASP A 20 -2.74 -6.41 16.07
N ILE A 21 -2.62 -5.09 16.17
CA ILE A 21 -3.11 -4.17 15.14
C ILE A 21 -2.45 -4.46 13.77
N TRP A 22 -1.28 -5.08 13.74
CA TRP A 22 -0.60 -5.58 12.54
C TRP A 22 -0.74 -7.11 12.35
N TYR A 23 -1.82 -7.70 12.84
CA TYR A 23 -2.11 -9.12 12.63
C TYR A 23 -2.12 -9.48 11.14
N ASP A 24 -1.19 -10.35 10.72
CA ASP A 24 -1.01 -10.71 9.30
C ASP A 24 -1.85 -11.93 8.88
N GLY A 25 -2.44 -12.67 9.84
CA GLY A 25 -2.99 -14.01 9.62
C GLY A 25 -4.28 -14.11 8.79
N PHE A 26 -4.73 -13.01 8.17
CA PHE A 26 -5.75 -13.03 7.12
C PHE A 26 -5.14 -13.12 5.71
N LYS A 27 -3.84 -12.90 5.54
CA LYS A 27 -3.20 -12.99 4.24
C LYS A 27 -2.78 -14.42 3.94
N SER A 28 -2.92 -14.82 2.68
CA SER A 28 -2.58 -16.18 2.22
C SER A 28 -1.12 -16.56 2.48
N ARG A 29 -0.21 -15.58 2.42
CA ARG A 29 1.21 -15.78 2.74
C ARG A 29 1.45 -16.27 4.18
N SER A 30 0.55 -15.96 5.11
CA SER A 30 0.70 -16.34 6.52
C SER A 30 0.42 -17.82 6.76
N GLU A 31 -0.11 -18.53 5.77
CA GLU A 31 -0.22 -19.99 5.76
C GLU A 31 1.08 -20.68 5.32
N MET A 32 2.06 -19.92 4.82
CA MET A 32 3.32 -20.43 4.30
C MET A 32 4.46 -20.22 5.31
N ASP A 33 5.46 -21.10 5.28
CA ASP A 33 6.69 -20.90 6.04
C ASP A 33 7.46 -19.69 5.47
N PRO A 34 7.69 -18.62 6.26
CA PRO A 34 8.46 -17.46 5.82
C PRO A 34 9.86 -17.83 5.30
N ALA A 35 10.52 -18.82 5.89
CA ALA A 35 11.86 -19.23 5.46
C ALA A 35 11.86 -19.87 4.06
N GLU A 36 10.80 -20.61 3.72
CA GLU A 36 10.63 -21.18 2.38
C GLU A 36 10.28 -20.11 1.35
N LEU A 37 9.47 -19.11 1.71
CA LEU A 37 9.21 -17.94 0.86
C LEU A 37 10.50 -17.17 0.59
N ASP A 38 11.27 -16.85 1.63
CA ASP A 38 12.55 -16.16 1.50
C ASP A 38 13.50 -16.93 0.58
N LYS A 39 13.64 -18.24 0.78
CA LYS A 39 14.49 -19.09 -0.06
C LYS A 39 14.07 -19.07 -1.53
N LYS A 40 12.76 -19.16 -1.82
CA LYS A 40 12.23 -19.08 -3.20
C LYS A 40 12.53 -17.74 -3.85
N VAL A 41 12.30 -16.64 -3.13
CA VAL A 41 12.54 -15.28 -3.65
C VAL A 41 14.03 -15.04 -3.85
N MET A 42 14.89 -15.39 -2.89
CA MET A 42 16.35 -15.24 -3.02
C MET A 42 16.91 -16.07 -4.18
N ALA A 43 16.37 -17.28 -4.40
CA ALA A 43 16.77 -18.11 -5.55
C ALA A 43 16.38 -17.48 -6.89
N LYS A 44 15.22 -16.80 -6.94
CA LYS A 44 14.74 -16.11 -8.15
C LYS A 44 15.46 -14.77 -8.37
N TYR A 45 15.74 -14.03 -7.29
CA TYR A 45 16.34 -12.70 -7.30
C TYR A 45 17.60 -12.66 -6.41
N PRO A 46 18.68 -13.35 -6.82
CA PRO A 46 19.93 -13.37 -6.07
C PRO A 46 20.66 -12.02 -6.10
N THR A 47 20.34 -11.17 -7.08
CA THR A 47 20.91 -9.83 -7.24
C THR A 47 19.85 -8.82 -7.65
N LYS A 48 20.18 -7.54 -7.55
CA LYS A 48 19.35 -6.43 -8.04
C LYS A 48 19.07 -6.56 -9.54
N GLU A 49 20.09 -6.91 -10.31
CA GLU A 49 20.01 -7.03 -11.77
C GLU A 49 19.06 -8.16 -12.19
N ALA A 50 18.99 -9.25 -11.42
CA ALA A 50 18.04 -10.32 -11.65
C ALA A 50 16.59 -9.84 -11.45
N PHE A 51 16.32 -9.01 -10.43
CA PHE A 51 15.00 -8.42 -10.22
C PHE A 51 14.63 -7.42 -11.32
N VAL A 52 15.56 -6.52 -11.69
CA VAL A 52 15.38 -5.55 -12.80
C VAL A 52 15.03 -6.27 -14.10
N ALA A 53 15.76 -7.32 -14.45
CA ALA A 53 15.55 -8.07 -15.67
C ALA A 53 14.18 -8.80 -15.72
N ASP A 54 13.58 -9.08 -14.57
CA ASP A 54 12.30 -9.78 -14.46
C ASP A 54 11.10 -8.82 -14.43
N LEU A 55 11.28 -7.50 -14.25
CA LEU A 55 10.18 -6.53 -14.22
C LEU A 55 9.22 -6.64 -15.44
N PRO A 56 9.71 -6.81 -16.69
CA PRO A 56 8.80 -7.01 -17.82
C PRO A 56 8.01 -8.32 -17.73
N GLN A 57 8.60 -9.39 -17.18
CA GLN A 57 7.92 -10.67 -16.99
C GLN A 57 6.82 -10.57 -15.93
N ILE A 58 7.05 -9.78 -14.88
CA ILE A 58 6.05 -9.48 -13.86
C ILE A 58 4.82 -8.84 -14.52
N LEU A 59 5.01 -7.79 -15.32
CA LEU A 59 3.90 -7.14 -16.03
C LEU A 59 3.20 -8.07 -17.02
N MET A 60 3.95 -8.88 -17.78
CA MET A 60 3.35 -9.84 -18.72
C MET A 60 2.51 -10.90 -18.00
N LYS A 61 2.92 -11.38 -16.83
CA LYS A 61 2.10 -12.28 -15.99
C LYS A 61 0.82 -11.61 -15.49
N MET A 62 0.85 -10.30 -15.30
CA MET A 62 -0.32 -9.48 -14.95
C MET A 62 -1.15 -9.08 -16.18
N GLY A 63 -0.84 -9.61 -17.37
CA GLY A 63 -1.65 -9.45 -18.58
C GLY A 63 -1.26 -8.28 -19.49
N PHE A 64 -0.17 -7.56 -19.19
CA PHE A 64 0.34 -6.53 -20.08
C PHE A 64 0.94 -7.16 -21.36
N THR A 65 0.79 -6.48 -22.50
CA THR A 65 1.52 -6.90 -23.70
C THR A 65 3.02 -6.71 -23.51
N LYS A 66 3.82 -7.44 -24.29
CA LYS A 66 5.28 -7.33 -24.23
C LYS A 66 5.75 -5.90 -24.51
N GLU A 67 5.15 -5.23 -25.48
CA GLU A 67 5.49 -3.86 -25.86
C GLU A 67 5.20 -2.89 -24.72
N LYS A 68 4.03 -3.02 -24.06
CA LYS A 68 3.67 -2.16 -22.93
C LYS A 68 4.54 -2.44 -21.71
N ALA A 69 4.82 -3.70 -21.41
CA ALA A 69 5.71 -4.09 -20.33
C ALA A 69 7.12 -3.50 -20.53
N GLN A 70 7.68 -3.63 -21.72
CA GLN A 70 8.98 -3.03 -22.06
C GLN A 70 8.96 -1.51 -21.99
N PHE A 71 7.90 -0.88 -22.52
CA PHE A 71 7.73 0.57 -22.46
C PHE A 71 7.68 1.10 -21.03
N ILE A 72 7.02 0.39 -20.11
CA ILE A 72 6.97 0.81 -18.70
C ILE A 72 8.35 0.60 -18.08
N CYS A 73 8.91 -0.60 -18.18
CA CYS A 73 10.16 -0.95 -17.49
C CYS A 73 11.38 -0.15 -17.95
N GLN A 74 11.42 0.35 -19.20
CA GLN A 74 12.53 1.22 -19.63
C GLN A 74 12.52 2.60 -18.95
N HIS A 75 11.41 3.00 -18.31
CA HIS A 75 11.27 4.23 -17.52
C HIS A 75 11.33 3.97 -16.01
N VAL A 76 11.83 2.80 -15.59
CA VAL A 76 11.95 2.42 -14.18
C VAL A 76 13.38 1.96 -13.89
N ASP A 77 14.05 2.68 -13.01
CA ASP A 77 15.33 2.28 -12.43
C ASP A 77 15.09 1.63 -11.07
N VAL A 78 15.93 0.65 -10.70
CA VAL A 78 15.86 -0.01 -9.40
C VAL A 78 17.11 0.28 -8.58
N ASP A 79 16.91 0.65 -7.32
CA ASP A 79 17.97 0.82 -6.34
C ASP A 79 17.68 0.08 -5.03
N ALA A 80 18.74 -0.34 -4.34
CA ALA A 80 18.60 -0.99 -3.05
C ALA A 80 18.30 0.04 -1.95
N SER A 81 17.32 -0.23 -1.10
CA SER A 81 17.04 0.57 0.09
C SER A 81 17.64 -0.08 1.34
N VAL A 82 18.18 0.75 2.22
CA VAL A 82 18.55 0.35 3.59
C VAL A 82 17.29 0.31 4.49
N GLY A 83 16.28 1.14 4.17
CA GLY A 83 15.01 1.28 4.91
C GLY A 83 13.80 0.59 4.26
N ALA A 84 12.61 1.13 4.49
CA ALA A 84 11.31 0.53 4.17
C ALA A 84 10.98 0.34 2.67
N GLY A 85 11.81 0.85 1.77
CA GLY A 85 11.47 0.99 0.34
C GLY A 85 10.80 2.34 0.06
N HIS A 86 10.84 2.79 -1.19
CA HIS A 86 10.08 3.96 -1.66
C HIS A 86 10.13 4.08 -3.18
N ALA A 87 9.03 4.48 -3.80
CA ALA A 87 8.95 4.89 -5.19
C ALA A 87 9.16 6.39 -5.31
N TRP A 88 10.17 6.82 -6.06
CA TRP A 88 10.35 8.24 -6.41
C TRP A 88 9.85 8.48 -7.82
N GLY A 89 8.72 9.18 -7.90
CA GLY A 89 8.15 9.60 -9.17
C GLY A 89 8.98 10.71 -9.82
N PHE A 90 8.92 10.73 -11.14
CA PHE A 90 9.56 11.72 -11.98
C PHE A 90 8.56 12.80 -12.41
N GLN A 91 9.06 13.93 -12.90
CA GLN A 91 8.23 15.05 -13.39
C GLN A 91 8.50 15.38 -14.86
N MET A 92 9.49 14.75 -15.48
CA MET A 92 9.88 14.97 -16.87
C MET A 92 9.92 13.66 -17.64
N LYS A 93 9.39 13.63 -18.86
CA LYS A 93 9.35 12.41 -19.70
C LYS A 93 10.73 11.84 -20.07
N SER A 94 11.79 12.60 -19.85
CA SER A 94 13.18 12.17 -20.08
C SER A 94 13.78 11.39 -18.92
N ASP A 95 13.14 11.44 -17.75
CA ASP A 95 13.64 10.84 -16.52
C ASP A 95 12.96 9.49 -16.26
N ASN A 96 13.56 8.70 -15.38
CA ASN A 96 13.04 7.42 -14.94
C ASN A 96 12.46 7.53 -13.52
N ALA A 97 11.41 6.76 -13.25
CA ALA A 97 10.95 6.48 -11.90
C ALA A 97 11.99 5.64 -11.18
N LEU A 98 12.22 5.93 -9.88
CA LEU A 98 13.10 5.12 -9.07
C LEU A 98 12.30 4.20 -8.16
N LEU A 99 12.45 2.90 -8.36
CA LEU A 99 11.96 1.84 -7.47
C LEU A 99 13.04 1.56 -6.42
N ARG A 100 12.77 1.86 -5.15
CA ARG A 100 13.68 1.50 -4.06
C ARG A 100 13.09 0.39 -3.21
N THR A 101 13.80 -0.72 -3.06
CA THR A 101 13.37 -1.81 -2.17
C THR A 101 14.56 -2.51 -1.51
N ARG A 102 14.28 -3.31 -0.48
CA ARG A 102 15.32 -4.03 0.29
C ARG A 102 15.90 -5.16 -0.56
N ILE A 103 17.18 -5.02 -0.88
CA ILE A 103 17.97 -6.04 -1.59
C ILE A 103 19.24 -6.24 -0.79
N GLY A 104 19.36 -7.40 -0.13
CA GLY A 104 20.48 -7.72 0.72
C GLY A 104 21.65 -8.33 -0.05
N ALA A 105 22.78 -8.53 0.64
CA ALA A 105 23.97 -9.16 0.06
C ALA A 105 23.74 -10.61 -0.40
N LYS A 106 22.68 -11.28 0.10
CA LYS A 106 22.28 -12.65 -0.28
C LYS A 106 21.12 -12.66 -1.30
N GLY A 107 20.76 -11.51 -1.85
CA GLY A 107 19.59 -11.33 -2.70
C GLY A 107 18.40 -10.75 -1.96
N MET A 108 17.24 -10.82 -2.60
CA MET A 108 15.98 -10.28 -2.11
C MET A 108 15.25 -11.33 -1.25
N ASP A 109 14.92 -10.97 -0.01
CA ASP A 109 14.02 -11.77 0.83
C ASP A 109 12.55 -11.51 0.43
N TYR A 110 11.61 -12.29 0.95
CA TYR A 110 10.20 -12.15 0.57
C TYR A 110 9.65 -10.78 0.99
N LYS A 111 10.10 -10.23 2.12
CA LYS A 111 9.70 -8.88 2.56
C LYS A 111 10.14 -7.80 1.56
N GLY A 112 11.39 -7.84 1.12
CA GLY A 112 11.92 -6.94 0.10
C GLY A 112 11.24 -7.11 -1.25
N TYR A 113 10.86 -8.34 -1.60
CA TYR A 113 10.06 -8.59 -2.80
C TYR A 113 8.65 -8.00 -2.70
N ASN A 114 7.93 -8.27 -1.61
CA ASN A 114 6.57 -7.76 -1.41
C ASN A 114 6.55 -6.21 -1.44
N ILE A 115 7.53 -5.56 -0.80
CA ILE A 115 7.74 -4.11 -0.90
C ILE A 115 8.06 -3.72 -2.36
N GLY A 116 8.96 -4.42 -3.03
CA GLY A 116 9.35 -4.11 -4.40
C GLY A 116 8.19 -4.17 -5.39
N ILE A 117 7.26 -5.11 -5.21
CA ILE A 117 6.03 -5.20 -6.01
C ILE A 117 5.09 -4.02 -5.74
N HIS A 118 4.95 -3.60 -4.48
CA HIS A 118 4.19 -2.41 -4.11
C HIS A 118 4.77 -1.15 -4.78
N GLU A 119 6.08 -0.90 -4.62
CA GLU A 119 6.75 0.23 -5.25
C GLU A 119 6.70 0.19 -6.79
N PHE A 120 6.76 -1.02 -7.37
CA PHE A 120 6.60 -1.17 -8.81
C PHE A 120 5.21 -0.75 -9.29
N GLY A 121 4.16 -0.98 -8.49
CA GLY A 121 2.81 -0.48 -8.76
C GLY A 121 2.77 1.05 -8.86
N HIS A 122 3.46 1.76 -7.96
CA HIS A 122 3.63 3.22 -8.09
C HIS A 122 4.35 3.60 -9.38
N ASN A 123 5.45 2.94 -9.73
CA ASN A 123 6.21 3.31 -10.92
C ASN A 123 5.43 3.02 -12.22
N VAL A 124 4.63 1.95 -12.25
CA VAL A 124 3.69 1.67 -13.33
C VAL A 124 2.67 2.79 -13.46
N GLU A 125 2.05 3.20 -12.36
CA GLU A 125 1.12 4.34 -12.34
C GLU A 125 1.79 5.60 -12.87
N GLN A 126 2.91 6.00 -12.28
CA GLN A 126 3.66 7.22 -12.63
C GLN A 126 4.05 7.24 -14.11
N THR A 127 4.42 6.08 -14.67
CA THR A 127 4.77 5.98 -16.09
C THR A 127 3.53 6.13 -16.98
N ILE A 128 2.41 5.49 -16.64
CA ILE A 128 1.17 5.62 -17.39
C ILE A 128 0.66 7.07 -17.32
N SER A 129 0.56 7.62 -16.12
CA SER A 129 -0.05 8.93 -15.87
C SER A 129 0.82 10.10 -16.35
N LEU A 130 2.12 9.90 -16.60
CA LEU A 130 2.96 10.89 -17.28
C LEU A 130 3.00 10.72 -18.79
N HIS A 131 3.19 9.50 -19.29
CA HIS A 131 3.47 9.29 -20.71
C HIS A 131 2.23 9.11 -21.57
N LEU A 132 1.18 8.50 -21.02
CA LEU A 132 0.02 8.02 -21.79
C LEU A 132 -1.24 8.87 -21.59
N VAL A 133 -1.19 9.86 -20.69
CA VAL A 133 -2.27 10.84 -20.51
C VAL A 133 -2.53 11.62 -21.82
N PRO A 134 -3.79 11.92 -22.18
CA PRO A 134 -4.11 12.62 -23.43
C PRO A 134 -3.58 14.05 -23.49
N ASN A 135 -3.35 14.68 -22.34
CA ASN A 135 -2.78 16.02 -22.24
C ASN A 135 -1.75 16.05 -21.12
N TYR A 136 -0.53 16.50 -21.43
CA TYR A 136 0.55 16.61 -20.45
C TYR A 136 0.21 17.46 -19.23
N PHE A 137 -0.63 18.50 -19.36
CA PHE A 137 -1.06 19.32 -18.22
C PHE A 137 -1.96 18.56 -17.24
N LEU A 138 -2.46 17.38 -17.63
CA LEU A 138 -3.20 16.47 -16.76
C LEU A 138 -2.29 15.35 -16.23
N ASN A 139 -0.97 15.43 -16.32
CA ASN A 139 -0.11 14.35 -15.84
C ASN A 139 -0.31 14.03 -14.35
N GLY A 140 -0.19 12.76 -14.01
CA GLY A 140 -0.38 12.23 -12.66
C GLY A 140 -1.81 11.79 -12.35
N VAL A 141 -2.04 11.49 -11.08
CA VAL A 141 -3.33 11.13 -10.49
C VAL A 141 -3.80 12.20 -9.49
N PRO A 142 -5.08 12.20 -9.05
CA PRO A 142 -5.62 13.29 -8.24
C PRO A 142 -4.80 13.61 -6.97
N ASN A 143 -4.38 12.58 -6.23
CA ASN A 143 -3.51 12.69 -5.06
C ASN A 143 -2.88 11.33 -4.68
N THR A 144 -2.09 11.31 -3.60
CA THR A 144 -1.38 10.12 -3.10
C THR A 144 -2.27 8.89 -2.91
N ALA A 145 -3.52 9.04 -2.48
CA ALA A 145 -4.42 7.91 -2.26
C ALA A 145 -4.64 7.08 -3.53
N PHE A 146 -4.66 7.73 -4.70
CA PHE A 146 -4.87 7.07 -5.99
C PHE A 146 -3.64 6.30 -6.47
N THR A 147 -2.42 6.79 -6.17
CA THR A 147 -1.20 6.04 -6.50
C THR A 147 -1.01 4.86 -5.55
N GLU A 148 -1.29 5.03 -4.25
CA GLU A 148 -1.32 3.95 -3.25
C GLU A 148 -2.29 2.84 -3.64
N ALA A 149 -3.45 3.20 -4.19
CA ALA A 149 -4.43 2.21 -4.63
C ALA A 149 -3.85 1.23 -5.66
N LEU A 150 -3.10 1.71 -6.68
CA LEU A 150 -2.47 0.79 -7.64
C LEU A 150 -1.35 -0.03 -6.99
N ALA A 151 -0.58 0.57 -6.08
CA ALA A 151 0.47 -0.11 -5.35
C ALA A 151 -0.09 -1.29 -4.51
N PHE A 152 -1.22 -1.11 -3.81
CA PHE A 152 -1.91 -2.19 -3.10
C PHE A 152 -2.42 -3.28 -4.04
N VAL A 153 -3.03 -2.89 -5.16
CA VAL A 153 -3.50 -3.81 -6.21
C VAL A 153 -2.34 -4.68 -6.74
N PHE A 154 -1.15 -4.10 -6.94
CA PHE A 154 0.05 -4.85 -7.30
C PHE A 154 0.52 -5.77 -6.17
N GLN A 155 0.63 -5.24 -4.95
CA GLN A 155 1.11 -5.96 -3.77
C GLN A 155 0.27 -7.21 -3.45
N LYS A 156 -1.05 -7.17 -3.69
CA LYS A 156 -1.96 -8.32 -3.51
C LYS A 156 -1.71 -9.49 -4.48
N ARG A 157 -1.01 -9.24 -5.59
CA ARG A 157 -0.71 -10.24 -6.64
C ARG A 157 0.72 -10.77 -6.55
N ASP A 158 1.46 -10.43 -5.50
CA ASP A 158 2.87 -10.79 -5.34
C ASP A 158 3.12 -12.32 -5.40
N LEU A 159 2.31 -13.13 -4.71
CA LEU A 159 2.41 -14.59 -4.75
C LEU A 159 2.05 -15.15 -6.13
N ASP A 160 1.00 -14.63 -6.76
CA ASP A 160 0.58 -15.06 -8.10
C ASP A 160 1.67 -14.77 -9.14
N VAL A 161 2.38 -13.64 -9.02
CA VAL A 161 3.54 -13.26 -9.85
C VAL A 161 4.74 -14.19 -9.60
N LEU A 162 4.94 -14.67 -8.38
CA LEU A 162 5.90 -15.73 -8.07
C LEU A 162 5.48 -17.11 -8.62
N GLY A 163 4.27 -17.24 -9.15
CA GLY A 163 3.70 -18.52 -9.61
C GLY A 163 3.22 -19.40 -8.45
N ILE A 164 3.04 -18.82 -7.26
CA ILE A 164 2.52 -19.49 -6.09
C ILE A 164 1.01 -19.27 -6.09
N LYS A 165 0.26 -20.30 -6.48
CA LYS A 165 -1.20 -20.24 -6.48
C LYS A 165 -1.73 -20.36 -5.06
N ASP A 166 -2.62 -19.46 -4.71
CA ASP A 166 -3.47 -19.59 -3.55
C ASP A 166 -4.79 -20.27 -3.94
N ASN A 167 -4.99 -21.50 -3.46
CA ASN A 167 -6.20 -22.29 -3.72
C ASN A 167 -7.22 -22.18 -2.58
N ASN A 168 -7.02 -21.29 -1.61
CA ASN A 168 -7.93 -21.11 -0.50
C ASN A 168 -9.27 -20.54 -0.99
N THR A 169 -10.35 -21.31 -0.84
CA THR A 169 -11.70 -20.88 -1.26
C THR A 169 -12.21 -19.69 -0.44
N MET A 170 -11.61 -19.42 0.73
CA MET A 170 -11.91 -18.27 1.58
C MET A 170 -11.05 -17.05 1.26
N LYS A 171 -10.16 -17.10 0.26
CA LYS A 171 -9.21 -16.02 -0.07
C LYS A 171 -9.88 -14.65 -0.13
N SER A 172 -10.98 -14.51 -0.87
CA SER A 172 -11.70 -13.24 -1.01
C SER A 172 -12.23 -12.72 0.33
N HIS A 173 -12.81 -13.58 1.16
CA HIS A 173 -13.32 -13.22 2.48
C HIS A 173 -12.19 -12.85 3.45
N LEU A 174 -11.07 -13.57 3.42
CA LEU A 174 -9.93 -13.25 4.26
C LEU A 174 -9.26 -11.93 3.83
N LEU A 175 -9.17 -11.66 2.52
CA LEU A 175 -8.70 -10.37 2.01
C LEU A 175 -9.62 -9.22 2.42
N ALA A 176 -10.94 -9.43 2.46
CA ALA A 176 -11.87 -8.41 2.97
C ALA A 176 -11.62 -8.10 4.46
N LEU A 177 -11.42 -9.13 5.29
CA LEU A 177 -11.06 -8.97 6.70
C LEU A 177 -9.68 -8.31 6.88
N ASP A 178 -8.72 -8.66 6.03
CA ASP A 178 -7.39 -8.05 6.02
C ASP A 178 -7.44 -6.57 5.67
N ASN A 179 -8.17 -6.20 4.62
CA ASN A 179 -8.38 -4.82 4.22
C ASN A 179 -9.07 -4.02 5.33
N LEU A 180 -10.10 -4.60 5.98
CA LEU A 180 -10.79 -3.96 7.09
C LEU A 180 -9.87 -3.75 8.31
N TRP A 181 -9.08 -4.75 8.68
CA TRP A 181 -8.16 -4.66 9.82
C TRP A 181 -7.00 -3.71 9.55
N SER A 182 -6.41 -3.77 8.35
CA SER A 182 -5.35 -2.86 7.90
C SER A 182 -5.86 -1.41 7.78
N SER A 183 -7.08 -1.22 7.29
CA SER A 183 -7.72 0.10 7.27
C SER A 183 -7.94 0.64 8.68
N TYR A 184 -8.39 -0.22 9.61
CA TYR A 184 -8.58 0.16 11.00
C TYR A 184 -7.27 0.56 11.66
N GLU A 185 -6.14 -0.07 11.32
CA GLU A 185 -4.81 0.36 11.76
C GLU A 185 -4.47 1.76 11.25
N ILE A 186 -4.41 1.90 9.92
CA ILE A 186 -3.85 3.11 9.32
C ILE A 186 -4.76 4.33 9.50
N MET A 187 -6.07 4.14 9.67
CA MET A 187 -7.00 5.22 10.07
C MET A 187 -6.64 5.83 11.43
N GLY A 188 -6.20 5.02 12.40
CA GLY A 188 -5.78 5.50 13.71
C GLY A 188 -4.54 6.36 13.60
N VAL A 189 -3.55 5.86 12.86
CA VAL A 189 -2.33 6.59 12.52
C VAL A 189 -2.67 7.90 11.80
N SER A 190 -3.59 7.91 10.83
CA SER A 190 -4.04 9.12 10.14
C SER A 190 -4.66 10.15 11.10
N LEU A 191 -5.41 9.69 12.10
CA LEU A 191 -5.97 10.59 13.12
C LEU A 191 -4.86 11.20 13.99
N VAL A 192 -3.81 10.44 14.29
CA VAL A 192 -2.62 10.98 14.98
C VAL A 192 -1.94 12.04 14.11
N ASP A 193 -1.69 11.76 12.83
CA ASP A 193 -1.11 12.69 11.86
C ASP A 193 -1.91 14.01 11.78
N ILE A 194 -3.22 13.93 11.53
CA ILE A 194 -4.11 15.11 11.43
C ILE A 194 -4.10 15.93 12.72
N ASN A 195 -4.19 15.28 13.88
CA ASN A 195 -4.23 15.98 15.16
C ASN A 195 -2.87 16.57 15.53
N LEU A 196 -1.77 15.92 15.15
CA LEU A 196 -0.43 16.44 15.36
C LEU A 196 -0.19 17.72 14.55
N TRP A 197 -0.63 17.75 13.29
CA TRP A 197 -0.57 18.96 12.48
C TRP A 197 -1.40 20.09 13.07
N ARG A 198 -2.64 19.82 13.51
CA ARG A 198 -3.46 20.81 14.23
C ARG A 198 -2.76 21.35 15.48
N TRP A 199 -2.12 20.48 16.25
CA TRP A 199 -1.33 20.87 17.42
C TRP A 199 -0.14 21.75 17.03
N LEU A 200 0.64 21.38 16.00
CA LEU A 200 1.75 22.18 15.50
C LEU A 200 1.32 23.57 15.03
N TYR A 201 0.21 23.68 14.27
CA TYR A 201 -0.35 24.98 13.87
C TYR A 201 -0.73 25.86 15.07
N SER A 202 -1.15 25.24 16.17
CA SER A 202 -1.48 25.95 17.42
C SER A 202 -0.25 26.26 18.27
N ASN A 203 0.89 25.62 17.99
CA ASN A 203 2.14 25.71 18.76
C ASN A 203 3.33 25.96 17.83
N PRO A 204 3.38 27.11 17.12
CA PRO A 204 4.39 27.36 16.08
C PRO A 204 5.83 27.43 16.59
N ASN A 205 6.03 27.57 17.91
CA ASN A 205 7.34 27.64 18.57
C ASN A 205 7.71 26.35 19.32
N ALA A 206 7.03 25.24 19.03
CA ALA A 206 7.27 23.97 19.72
C ALA A 206 8.71 23.49 19.56
N THR A 207 9.30 22.96 20.64
CA THR A 207 10.60 22.27 20.59
C THR A 207 10.42 20.81 20.13
N PRO A 208 11.50 20.12 19.68
CA PRO A 208 11.44 18.70 19.34
C PRO A 208 10.93 17.81 20.48
N GLU A 209 11.26 18.14 21.73
CA GLU A 209 10.78 17.43 22.92
C GLU A 209 9.27 17.59 23.10
N GLN A 210 8.76 18.81 22.96
CA GLN A 210 7.32 19.08 23.02
C GLN A 210 6.56 18.40 21.88
N LEU A 211 7.14 18.36 20.68
CA LEU A 211 6.57 17.65 19.54
C LEU A 211 6.47 16.14 19.80
N LYS A 212 7.52 15.53 20.37
CA LYS A 212 7.51 14.12 20.76
C LYS A 212 6.43 13.83 21.80
N GLU A 213 6.34 14.65 22.85
CA GLU A 213 5.34 14.50 23.91
C GLU A 213 3.91 14.65 23.37
N ALA A 214 3.67 15.65 22.52
CA ALA A 214 2.39 15.85 21.87
C ALA A 214 2.00 14.65 20.98
N THR A 215 2.94 14.13 20.19
CA THR A 215 2.71 12.95 19.33
C THR A 215 2.28 11.75 20.16
N ILE A 216 2.99 11.46 21.25
CA ILE A 216 2.68 10.34 22.15
C ILE A 216 1.32 10.56 22.83
N SER A 217 1.04 11.76 23.33
CA SER A 217 -0.24 12.08 23.97
C SER A 217 -1.42 11.89 23.00
N ILE A 218 -1.30 12.42 21.79
CA ILE A 218 -2.33 12.31 20.76
C ILE A 218 -2.56 10.85 20.38
N ALA A 219 -1.50 10.04 20.24
CA ALA A 219 -1.62 8.62 19.95
C ALA A 219 -2.40 7.87 21.04
N LYS A 220 -2.13 8.17 22.32
CA LYS A 220 -2.88 7.61 23.45
C LYS A 220 -4.34 8.05 23.45
N ASP A 221 -4.62 9.32 23.16
CA ASP A 221 -5.99 9.83 23.09
C ASP A 221 -6.80 9.15 21.98
N VAL A 222 -6.20 8.99 20.79
CA VAL A 222 -6.79 8.25 19.67
C VAL A 222 -7.00 6.78 20.04
N TRP A 223 -6.01 6.13 20.67
CA TRP A 223 -6.10 4.75 21.14
C TRP A 223 -7.27 4.57 22.11
N ASN A 224 -7.32 5.40 23.16
CA ASN A 224 -8.36 5.35 24.18
C ASN A 224 -9.75 5.54 23.58
N LYS A 225 -9.88 6.43 22.58
CA LYS A 225 -11.17 6.74 21.97
C LYS A 225 -11.68 5.65 21.02
N TYR A 226 -10.79 5.01 20.25
CA TYR A 226 -11.23 4.15 19.13
C TYR A 226 -10.74 2.69 19.22
N TYR A 227 -9.76 2.37 20.05
CA TYR A 227 -9.08 1.07 20.09
C TYR A 227 -9.19 0.36 21.44
N ALA A 228 -9.23 1.10 22.56
CA ALA A 228 -9.27 0.50 23.89
C ALA A 228 -10.44 -0.48 24.09
N ASP A 229 -11.60 -0.15 23.55
CA ASP A 229 -12.81 -0.99 23.57
C ASP A 229 -12.68 -2.31 22.80
N VAL A 230 -11.77 -2.37 21.82
CA VAL A 230 -11.54 -3.51 20.94
C VAL A 230 -10.37 -4.36 21.45
N PHE A 231 -9.30 -3.72 21.92
CA PHE A 231 -8.07 -4.37 22.38
C PHE A 231 -8.06 -4.69 23.88
N GLY A 232 -8.81 -3.94 24.70
CA GLY A 232 -8.87 -4.11 26.14
C GLY A 232 -7.70 -3.47 26.91
N SER A 233 -6.90 -2.60 26.28
CA SER A 233 -5.85 -1.81 26.93
C SER A 233 -5.99 -0.32 26.64
N THR A 234 -5.48 0.52 27.54
CA THR A 234 -5.52 1.98 27.42
C THR A 234 -4.11 2.56 27.37
N ASP A 235 -4.01 3.81 26.93
CA ASP A 235 -2.79 4.62 26.94
C ASP A 235 -1.62 4.05 26.13
N GLU A 236 -1.94 3.35 25.05
CA GLU A 236 -0.96 2.76 24.15
C GLU A 236 -0.45 3.81 23.14
N PRO A 237 0.87 4.02 23.01
CA PRO A 237 1.43 5.00 22.09
C PRO A 237 1.65 4.44 20.68
N ILE A 238 1.22 3.20 20.40
CA ILE A 238 1.65 2.41 19.25
C ILE A 238 1.30 3.05 17.89
N LEU A 239 0.27 3.89 17.83
CA LEU A 239 -0.13 4.62 16.62
C LEU A 239 0.87 5.74 16.23
N ALA A 240 1.81 6.10 17.10
CA ALA A 240 2.88 7.06 16.83
C ALA A 240 4.11 6.47 16.11
N ILE A 241 3.97 5.30 15.46
CA ILE A 241 5.12 4.53 14.95
C ILE A 241 5.73 5.09 13.65
N TYR A 242 4.94 5.81 12.84
CA TYR A 242 5.35 6.22 11.49
C TYR A 242 5.95 7.63 11.46
N SER A 243 7.25 7.72 11.16
CA SER A 243 7.94 9.02 11.04
C SER A 243 7.38 9.93 9.95
N HIS A 244 6.65 9.39 8.97
CA HIS A 244 6.04 10.15 7.88
C HIS A 244 5.14 11.29 8.38
N MET A 245 4.45 11.13 9.52
CA MET A 245 3.62 12.21 10.08
C MET A 245 4.43 13.48 10.43
N ILE A 246 5.74 13.31 10.66
CA ILE A 246 6.67 14.41 10.95
C ILE A 246 7.30 14.96 9.67
N SER A 247 7.77 14.08 8.78
CA SER A 247 8.51 14.49 7.58
C SER A 247 7.62 14.94 6.41
N SER A 248 6.36 14.53 6.39
CA SER A 248 5.48 14.63 5.23
C SER A 248 4.06 15.03 5.68
N PRO A 249 3.67 16.30 5.49
CA PRO A 249 2.42 16.82 6.03
C PRO A 249 1.19 16.07 5.51
N LEU A 250 0.35 15.57 6.43
CA LEU A 250 -0.92 14.90 6.14
C LEU A 250 -0.80 13.69 5.20
N TYR A 251 0.39 13.08 5.10
CA TYR A 251 0.67 11.98 4.20
C TYR A 251 -0.11 10.71 4.57
N LEU A 252 -0.15 10.37 5.86
CA LEU A 252 -0.75 9.11 6.33
C LEU A 252 -2.27 9.13 6.21
N SER A 253 -2.88 10.31 6.13
CA SER A 253 -4.33 10.46 5.88
C SER A 253 -4.77 10.01 4.49
N ALA A 254 -3.83 9.87 3.54
CA ALA A 254 -4.13 9.37 2.20
C ALA A 254 -4.32 7.85 2.16
N TYR A 255 -3.69 7.10 3.06
CA TYR A 255 -3.68 5.62 3.03
C TYR A 255 -5.05 4.99 3.25
N PRO A 256 -5.87 5.40 4.24
CA PRO A 256 -7.23 4.87 4.37
C PRO A 256 -8.08 5.09 3.12
N ILE A 257 -7.91 6.25 2.48
CA ILE A 257 -8.61 6.58 1.24
C ILE A 257 -8.08 5.70 0.10
N GLY A 258 -6.77 5.44 0.07
CA GLY A 258 -6.15 4.52 -0.87
C GLY A 258 -6.70 3.10 -0.77
N HIS A 259 -6.88 2.57 0.44
CA HIS A 259 -7.53 1.28 0.65
C HIS A 259 -8.98 1.24 0.14
N LEU A 260 -9.76 2.31 0.35
CA LEU A 260 -11.12 2.39 -0.19
C LEU A 260 -11.14 2.41 -1.72
N ILE A 261 -10.22 3.17 -2.34
CA ILE A 261 -10.08 3.22 -3.79
C ILE A 261 -9.67 1.83 -4.32
N ASP A 262 -8.62 1.22 -3.74
CA ASP A 262 -8.14 -0.13 -4.08
C ASP A 262 -9.27 -1.17 -3.99
N PHE A 263 -10.09 -1.12 -2.94
CA PHE A 263 -11.23 -2.03 -2.81
C PHE A 263 -12.22 -1.91 -3.98
N GLN A 264 -12.59 -0.69 -4.38
CA GLN A 264 -13.45 -0.47 -5.54
C GLN A 264 -12.77 -0.82 -6.87
N LEU A 265 -11.46 -0.58 -7.00
CA LEU A 265 -10.69 -0.97 -8.18
C LEU A 265 -10.64 -2.49 -8.33
N GLU A 266 -10.42 -3.23 -7.25
CA GLU A 266 -10.40 -4.71 -7.28
C GLU A 266 -11.75 -5.28 -7.75
N GLN A 267 -12.86 -4.74 -7.26
CA GLN A 267 -14.20 -5.12 -7.72
C GLN A 267 -14.40 -4.84 -9.21
N GLN A 268 -13.94 -3.67 -9.68
CA GLN A 268 -14.01 -3.28 -11.09
C GLN A 268 -13.18 -4.22 -11.98
N ILE A 269 -12.03 -4.70 -11.50
CA ILE A 269 -11.05 -5.48 -12.26
C ILE A 269 -11.34 -6.99 -12.23
N ALA A 270 -12.06 -7.51 -11.22
CA ALA A 270 -12.21 -8.93 -10.94
C ALA A 270 -12.53 -9.81 -12.18
N ASP A 271 -13.45 -9.36 -13.04
CA ASP A 271 -13.89 -10.10 -14.23
C ASP A 271 -13.33 -9.54 -15.55
N LYS A 272 -12.26 -8.75 -15.49
CA LYS A 272 -11.69 -8.01 -16.63
C LYS A 272 -10.20 -8.32 -16.81
N ASN A 273 -9.67 -7.91 -17.96
CA ASN A 273 -8.22 -7.93 -18.16
C ASN A 273 -7.58 -6.83 -17.31
N PHE A 274 -6.76 -7.26 -16.33
CA PHE A 274 -6.06 -6.40 -15.39
C PHE A 274 -5.31 -5.25 -16.08
N ALA A 275 -4.44 -5.56 -17.03
CA ALA A 275 -3.59 -4.56 -17.69
C ALA A 275 -4.40 -3.52 -18.48
N ASN A 276 -5.45 -3.95 -19.18
CA ASN A 276 -6.32 -3.05 -19.92
C ASN A 276 -7.05 -2.09 -18.97
N GLU A 277 -7.57 -2.59 -17.85
CA GLU A 277 -8.25 -1.75 -16.85
C GLU A 277 -7.28 -0.78 -16.18
N VAL A 278 -6.10 -1.25 -15.76
CA VAL A 278 -5.06 -0.37 -15.19
C VAL A 278 -4.69 0.74 -16.16
N GLN A 279 -4.44 0.42 -17.44
CA GLN A 279 -4.12 1.45 -18.42
C GLN A 279 -5.27 2.46 -18.58
N ARG A 280 -6.49 1.98 -18.83
CA ARG A 280 -7.68 2.82 -19.02
C ARG A 280 -7.93 3.75 -17.83
N ILE A 281 -7.74 3.24 -16.62
CA ILE A 281 -8.02 3.96 -15.37
C ILE A 281 -6.96 5.02 -15.11
N PHE A 282 -5.68 4.69 -15.27
CA PHE A 282 -4.57 5.58 -14.88
C PHE A 282 -4.13 6.54 -15.99
N GLU A 283 -4.59 6.36 -17.23
CA GLU A 283 -4.37 7.33 -18.32
C GLU A 283 -5.36 8.52 -18.30
N GLN A 284 -6.34 8.53 -17.39
CA GLN A 284 -7.32 9.63 -17.25
C GLN A 284 -6.68 10.98 -16.89
N GLY A 285 -5.56 10.94 -16.17
CA GLY A 285 -4.86 12.12 -15.67
C GLY A 285 -5.39 12.69 -14.35
N LYS A 286 -4.75 13.77 -13.91
CA LYS A 286 -4.99 14.48 -12.64
C LYS A 286 -6.22 15.36 -12.74
N ILE A 287 -7.38 14.74 -12.64
CA ILE A 287 -8.69 15.38 -12.58
C ILE A 287 -9.25 15.32 -11.15
N ILE A 288 -10.43 15.91 -10.91
CA ILE A 288 -11.02 15.91 -9.56
C ILE A 288 -11.32 14.47 -9.10
N PRO A 289 -11.07 14.11 -7.82
CA PRO A 289 -11.18 12.74 -7.32
C PRO A 289 -12.47 12.00 -7.70
N GLN A 290 -13.62 12.66 -7.57
CA GLN A 290 -14.91 12.04 -7.86
C GLN A 290 -15.14 11.79 -9.36
N LEU A 291 -14.61 12.67 -10.22
CA LEU A 291 -14.67 12.46 -11.67
C LEU A 291 -13.74 11.31 -12.08
N TRP A 292 -12.54 11.25 -11.47
CA TRP A 292 -11.61 10.14 -11.68
C TRP A 292 -12.23 8.80 -11.26
N MET A 293 -12.89 8.73 -10.10
CA MET A 293 -13.58 7.52 -9.64
C MET A 293 -14.73 7.12 -10.57
N ASN A 294 -15.54 8.07 -11.03
CA ASN A 294 -16.59 7.79 -12.01
C ASN A 294 -16.01 7.22 -13.32
N GLY A 295 -14.91 7.78 -13.83
CA GLY A 295 -14.25 7.22 -15.01
C GLY A 295 -13.55 5.88 -14.74
N ALA A 296 -13.10 5.64 -13.50
CA ALA A 296 -12.44 4.39 -13.13
C ALA A 296 -13.41 3.22 -12.93
N VAL A 297 -14.41 3.41 -12.08
CA VAL A 297 -15.31 2.35 -11.58
C VAL A 297 -16.80 2.65 -11.80
N GLY A 298 -17.14 3.76 -12.46
CA GLY A 298 -18.52 4.12 -12.78
C GLY A 298 -19.30 4.78 -11.64
N THR A 299 -18.71 4.93 -10.46
CA THR A 299 -19.34 5.53 -9.28
C THR A 299 -18.38 6.41 -8.49
N PRO A 300 -18.89 7.35 -7.67
CA PRO A 300 -18.10 8.03 -6.65
C PRO A 300 -17.36 7.08 -5.70
N LEU A 301 -16.34 7.61 -5.01
CA LEU A 301 -15.70 6.89 -3.90
C LEU A 301 -16.75 6.65 -2.80
N SER A 302 -16.86 5.41 -2.33
CA SER A 302 -17.84 4.99 -1.32
C SER A 302 -17.22 4.01 -0.33
N ILE A 303 -17.68 4.08 0.92
CA ILE A 303 -17.35 3.08 1.96
C ILE A 303 -18.29 1.88 1.93
N GLU A 304 -19.47 1.99 1.31
CA GLU A 304 -20.48 0.92 1.29
C GLU A 304 -19.94 -0.44 0.81
N PRO A 305 -19.05 -0.51 -0.21
CA PRO A 305 -18.49 -1.78 -0.64
C PRO A 305 -17.69 -2.51 0.44
N THR A 306 -17.10 -1.81 1.41
CA THR A 306 -16.33 -2.43 2.50
C THR A 306 -17.20 -2.85 3.70
N LEU A 307 -18.49 -2.52 3.68
CA LEU A 307 -19.46 -2.84 4.73
C LEU A 307 -20.32 -4.07 4.43
N ASN A 308 -20.29 -4.58 3.20
CA ASN A 308 -21.11 -5.69 2.70
C ASN A 308 -20.25 -6.89 2.27
#